data_AF-A0A1C5P3Z6-F1
#
_entry.id   AF-A0A1C5P3Z6-F1
#
_cell.length_a   1.000
_cell.length_b   1.000
_cell.length_c   1.000
_cell.angle_alpha   90.00
_cell.angle_beta   90.00
_cell.angle_gamma   90.00
#
_symmetry.space_group_name_H-M   'P 1'
#
loop_
_entity.id
_entity.type
_entity.pdbx_description
1 polymer ?
#
loop_
_entity_poly.entity_id
_entity_poly.type
_entity_poly.pdbx_seq_one_letter_code
_entity_poly.pdbx_strand_id
1 'polypeptide(L)'
;MKKLNITYDTAEIENGEMIVGETCSTVKMQDALAEQLLHDPGSCGVIDMVHLEFLLQHVEILQGRRFVDGSIKHYELVKED
;
A
#
# COMPACT_ATOMS: atom_id res chain seq x y z
N MET A 1 3.44 17.17 -4.55
CA MET A 1 3.02 15.97 -3.78
C MET A 1 1.99 15.22 -4.60
N LYS A 2 2.40 14.12 -5.21
CA LYS A 2 1.57 13.20 -5.98
C LYS A 2 0.76 12.27 -5.07
N LYS A 3 -0.29 11.69 -5.65
CA LYS A 3 -1.10 10.65 -5.03
C LYS A 3 -0.93 9.37 -5.85
N LEU A 4 -0.62 8.27 -5.18
CA LEU A 4 -0.59 6.95 -5.80
C LEU A 4 -1.71 6.09 -5.23
N ASN A 5 -2.40 5.35 -6.09
CA ASN A 5 -3.15 4.16 -5.68
C ASN A 5 -2.16 3.01 -5.54
N ILE A 6 -2.24 2.33 -4.40
CA ILE A 6 -1.35 1.22 -4.05
C ILE A 6 -2.22 0.00 -3.83
N THR A 7 -1.98 -1.05 -4.61
CA THR A 7 -2.70 -2.32 -4.53
C THR A 7 -1.92 -3.32 -3.69
N TYR A 8 -2.59 -3.98 -2.75
CA TYR A 8 -1.98 -4.92 -1.81
C TYR A 8 -3.02 -5.91 -1.26
N ASP A 9 -2.56 -6.94 -0.56
CA ASP A 9 -3.44 -7.91 0.09
C ASP A 9 -3.74 -7.53 1.54
N THR A 10 -4.96 -7.87 1.93
CA THR A 10 -5.46 -7.77 3.30
C THR A 10 -5.99 -9.11 3.75
N ALA A 11 -6.02 -9.31 5.07
CA ALA A 11 -6.56 -10.49 5.69
C ALA A 11 -7.58 -10.13 6.77
N GLU A 12 -8.65 -10.89 6.84
CA GLU A 12 -9.67 -10.82 7.89
C GLU A 12 -10.00 -12.23 8.41
N ILE A 13 -10.54 -12.29 9.63
CA ILE A 13 -11.00 -13.55 10.21
C ILE A 13 -12.51 -13.57 10.13
N GLU A 14 -13.05 -14.46 9.30
CA GLU A 14 -14.48 -14.73 9.21
C GLU A 14 -14.74 -16.17 9.62
N ASN A 15 -15.63 -16.39 10.59
CA ASN A 15 -16.00 -17.73 11.06
C ASN A 15 -14.81 -18.64 11.49
N GLY A 16 -13.69 -18.04 11.91
CA GLY A 16 -12.49 -18.75 12.31
C GLY A 16 -11.54 -19.11 11.15
N GLU A 17 -11.88 -18.76 9.91
CA GLU A 17 -11.03 -18.88 8.74
C GLU A 17 -10.39 -17.53 8.39
N MET A 18 -9.14 -17.57 7.94
CA MET A 18 -8.45 -16.39 7.43
C MET A 18 -8.80 -16.23 5.95
N ILE A 19 -9.45 -15.13 5.62
CA ILE A 19 -9.76 -14.75 4.24
C ILE A 19 -8.75 -13.71 3.80
N VAL A 20 -8.10 -13.95 2.67
CA VAL A 20 -7.18 -12.99 2.03
C VAL A 20 -7.87 -12.37 0.83
N GLY A 21 -7.91 -11.05 0.79
CA GLY A 21 -8.51 -10.27 -0.29
C GLY A 21 -7.61 -9.13 -0.74
N GLU A 22 -7.71 -8.74 -2.01
CA GLU A 22 -6.98 -7.61 -2.56
C GLU A 22 -7.74 -6.30 -2.32
N THR A 23 -7.02 -5.23 -2.00
CA THR A 23 -7.58 -3.88 -1.86
C THR A 23 -6.65 -2.85 -2.49
N CYS A 24 -7.10 -1.59 -2.52
CA CYS A 24 -6.25 -0.45 -2.86
C CYS A 24 -6.43 0.70 -1.88
N SER A 25 -5.36 1.48 -1.68
CA SER A 25 -5.40 2.71 -0.89
C SER A 25 -4.67 3.84 -1.61
N THR A 26 -5.23 5.05 -1.54
CA THR A 26 -4.60 6.26 -2.10
C THR A 26 -3.69 6.89 -1.07
N VAL A 27 -2.39 6.96 -1.36
CA VAL A 27 -1.39 7.59 -0.50
C VAL A 27 -0.83 8.84 -1.17
N LYS A 28 -0.85 9.96 -0.44
CA LYS A 28 -0.21 11.21 -0.86
C LYS A 28 1.23 11.23 -0.36
N MET A 29 2.20 11.40 -1.25
CA MET A 29 3.62 11.32 -0.93
C MET A 29 4.45 12.36 -1.71
N GLN A 30 5.76 12.40 -1.44
CA GLN A 30 6.68 13.27 -2.16
C GLN A 30 6.81 12.85 -3.62
N ASP A 31 6.99 13.84 -4.51
CA ASP A 31 6.99 13.59 -5.96
C ASP A 31 8.16 12.68 -6.36
N ALA A 32 9.35 12.89 -5.79
CA ALA A 32 10.52 12.05 -6.04
C ALA A 32 10.28 10.58 -5.65
N LEU A 33 9.70 10.34 -4.47
CA LEU A 33 9.36 8.99 -4.02
C LEU A 33 8.27 8.36 -4.90
N ALA A 34 7.25 9.14 -5.29
CA ALA A 34 6.20 8.65 -6.17
C ALA A 34 6.75 8.23 -7.54
N GLU A 35 7.63 9.03 -8.16
CA GLU A 35 8.26 8.68 -9.43
C GLU A 35 9.15 7.44 -9.28
N GLN A 36 9.87 7.31 -8.16
CA GLN A 36 10.71 6.15 -7.91
C GLN A 36 9.89 4.87 -7.82
N LEU A 37 8.78 4.89 -7.07
CA LEU A 37 7.86 3.75 -6.95
C LEU A 37 7.16 3.40 -8.28
N LEU A 38 6.88 4.39 -9.13
CA LEU A 38 6.26 4.15 -10.44
C LEU A 38 7.24 3.54 -11.46
N HIS A 39 8.53 3.86 -11.39
CA HIS A 39 9.53 3.45 -12.38
C HIS A 39 10.36 2.24 -11.96
N ASP A 40 10.84 2.20 -10.73
CA ASP A 40 11.69 1.13 -10.22
C ASP A 40 11.50 0.98 -8.69
N PRO A 41 10.39 0.34 -8.25
CA PRO A 41 10.13 0.12 -6.84
C PRO A 41 11.25 -0.65 -6.13
N GLY A 42 11.99 -1.50 -6.84
CA GLY A 42 13.10 -2.28 -6.29
C GLY A 42 14.31 -1.43 -5.90
N SER A 43 14.45 -0.23 -6.47
CA SER A 43 15.47 0.74 -6.08
C SER A 43 15.10 1.59 -4.87
N CYS A 44 13.85 1.51 -4.40
CA CYS A 44 13.36 2.32 -3.29
C CYS A 44 14.10 1.96 -2.00
N GLY A 45 14.39 2.98 -1.18
CA GLY A 45 15.06 2.77 0.10
C GLY A 45 14.24 1.85 1.01
N VAL A 46 14.92 0.94 1.71
CA VAL A 46 14.28 0.01 2.66
C VAL A 46 13.44 0.74 3.70
N ILE A 47 13.93 1.90 4.18
CA ILE A 47 13.23 2.73 5.16
C ILE A 47 11.91 3.28 4.59
N ASP A 48 11.92 3.72 3.32
CA ASP A 48 10.72 4.28 2.68
C ASP A 48 9.65 3.20 2.48
N MET A 49 10.08 2.00 2.08
CA MET A 49 9.18 0.84 1.94
C MET A 49 8.57 0.42 3.28
N VAL A 50 9.38 0.35 4.34
CA VAL A 50 8.90 0.02 5.69
C VAL A 50 7.87 1.04 6.18
N HIS A 51 8.12 2.34 5.98
CA HIS A 51 7.15 3.38 6.36
C HIS A 51 5.87 3.31 5.54
N LEU A 52 5.96 2.94 4.26
CA LEU A 52 4.79 2.77 3.41
C LEU A 52 3.93 1.58 3.89
N GLU A 53 4.52 0.41 4.12
CA GLU A 53 3.79 -0.74 4.66
C GLU A 53 3.19 -0.44 6.03
N PHE A 54 3.93 0.26 6.90
CA PHE A 54 3.43 0.69 8.20
C PHE A 54 2.19 1.60 8.08
N LEU A 55 2.19 2.53 7.12
CA LEU A 55 1.02 3.37 6.83
C LEU A 55 -0.18 2.52 6.39
N LEU A 56 0.01 1.62 5.43
CA LEU A 56 -1.05 0.74 4.93
C LEU A 56 -1.61 -0.14 6.06
N GLN A 57 -0.75 -0.70 6.90
CA GLN A 57 -1.13 -1.46 8.08
C GLN A 57 -2.07 -0.66 9.01
N HIS A 58 -1.78 0.61 9.27
CA HIS A 58 -2.64 1.46 10.10
C HIS A 58 -3.99 1.74 9.43
N VAL A 59 -4.00 1.97 8.11
CA VAL A 59 -5.23 2.16 7.34
C VAL A 59 -6.14 0.94 7.45
N GLU A 60 -5.58 -0.26 7.38
CA GLU A 60 -6.36 -1.52 7.47
C GLU A 60 -6.83 -1.83 8.89
N ILE A 61 -5.98 -1.61 9.89
CA ILE A 61 -6.36 -1.81 11.31
C ILE A 61 -7.57 -0.94 11.67
N LEU A 62 -7.62 0.31 11.20
CA LEU A 62 -8.76 1.19 11.43
C LEU A 62 -10.06 0.71 10.75
N GLN A 63 -9.95 -0.17 9.77
CA GLN A 63 -11.07 -0.79 9.06
C GLN A 63 -11.38 -2.21 9.53
N GLY A 64 -10.69 -2.70 10.58
CA GLY A 64 -10.88 -4.04 11.13
C GLY A 64 -10.21 -5.16 10.33
N ARG A 65 -9.35 -4.83 9.35
CA ARG A 65 -8.59 -5.77 8.54
C ARG A 65 -7.11 -5.76 8.94
N ARG A 66 -6.34 -6.73 8.46
CA ARG A 66 -4.88 -6.72 8.54
C ARG A 66 -4.27 -6.53 7.17
N PHE A 67 -3.24 -5.71 7.07
CA PHE A 67 -2.34 -5.72 5.93
C PHE A 67 -1.54 -7.03 5.89
N VAL A 68 -1.27 -7.56 4.70
CA VAL A 68 -0.39 -8.72 4.50
C VAL A 68 1.02 -8.22 4.15
N ASP A 69 2.00 -8.52 5.00
CA ASP A 69 3.38 -8.05 4.82
C ASP A 69 3.98 -8.48 3.46
N GLY A 70 4.65 -7.55 2.77
CA GLY A 70 5.25 -7.80 1.46
C GLY A 70 4.26 -8.02 0.31
N SER A 71 2.97 -7.71 0.51
CA SER A 71 1.92 -7.96 -0.50
C SER A 71 1.68 -6.81 -1.47
N ILE A 72 2.47 -5.72 -1.44
CA ILE A 72 2.28 -4.62 -2.38
C ILE A 72 2.56 -5.12 -3.81
N LYS A 73 1.57 -4.95 -4.70
CA LYS A 73 1.61 -5.49 -6.07
C LYS A 73 1.72 -4.41 -7.14
N HIS A 74 1.11 -3.26 -6.91
CA HIS A 74 0.98 -2.24 -7.95
C HIS A 74 0.95 -0.81 -7.40
N TYR A 75 1.49 0.11 -8.19
CA TYR A 75 1.47 1.55 -7.95
C TYR A 75 0.91 2.24 -9.19
N GLU A 76 -0.12 3.06 -9.02
CA GLU A 76 -0.75 3.80 -10.11
C GLU A 76 -0.88 5.28 -9.73
N LEU A 77 -0.49 6.18 -10.64
CA LEU A 77 -0.66 7.62 -10.44
C LEU A 77 -2.14 8.00 -10.52
N VAL A 78 -2.65 8.65 -9.47
CA VAL A 78 -3.99 9.24 -9.51
C VAL A 78 -3.95 10.49 -10.38
N LYS A 79 -4.73 10.51 -11.46
CA LYS A 79 -4.94 11.69 -12.29
C LYS A 79 -5.84 12.66 -11.52
N GLU A 80 -5.40 13.91 -11.35
CA GLU A 80 -6.25 14.96 -10.81
C GLU A 80 -7.00 15.63 -11.97
N ASP A 81 -8.34 15.70 -11.87
CA ASP A 81 -9.23 16.40 -12.81
C ASP A 81 -9.23 17.92 -12.61
#